data_AF-A0A841ET79-F1
#
_entry.id   AF-A0A841ET79-F1
#
_cell.length_a   1.000
_cell.length_b   1.000
_cell.length_c   1.000
_cell.angle_alpha   90.00
_cell.angle_beta   90.00
_cell.angle_gamma   90.00
#
_symmetry.space_group_name_H-M   'P 1'
#
loop_
_entity.id
_entity.type
_entity.pdbx_description
1 polymer ?
#
loop_
_entity_poly.entity_id
_entity_poly.type
_entity_poly.pdbx_seq_one_letter_code
_entity_poly.pdbx_strand_id
1 'polypeptide(L)'
;MQLIEIEQQIIKAVFEVFEGIEIKWDKYIHDVFFMYPGIGKRIDSTLLKENNDIPIARYISPIELFKIDDAIDPINDYYLESQGSDSTRFNRITYRIFSDGRIESKYFWDTEFYIEDLLSTARNTAQWLNDRMLMLMFEGQFRKKRWDSAIFEFTVANGQVNFKGTASNKRYKNIPIDLVLPTHVCESIVYHHEVTNEGELKGRWKPWNKLVIRSPHNDIDLDKDVDYLLE
;
A
#
# COMPACT_ATOMS: atom_id res chain seq x y z
N MET A 1 -3.69 1.10 24.09
CA MET A 1 -2.86 0.04 24.70
C MET A 1 -1.43 0.58 24.81
N GLN A 2 -0.71 0.32 25.90
CA GLN A 2 0.65 0.86 26.06
C GLN A 2 1.66 0.03 25.24
N LEU A 3 2.68 0.66 24.63
CA LEU A 3 3.72 -0.03 23.84
C LEU A 3 4.33 -1.24 24.56
N ILE A 4 4.51 -1.13 25.87
CA ILE A 4 5.02 -2.20 26.74
C ILE A 4 4.13 -3.45 26.70
N GLU A 5 2.80 -3.28 26.66
CA GLU A 5 1.86 -4.39 26.59
C GLU A 5 1.93 -5.11 25.23
N ILE A 6 2.18 -4.37 24.15
CA ILE A 6 2.40 -4.92 22.81
C ILE A 6 3.71 -5.74 22.81
N GLU A 7 4.81 -5.15 23.30
CA GLU A 7 6.10 -5.84 23.36
C GLU A 7 6.04 -7.14 24.18
N GLN A 8 5.30 -7.14 25.29
CA GLN A 8 5.08 -8.36 26.08
C GLN A 8 4.30 -9.43 25.31
N GLN A 9 3.29 -9.05 24.53
CA GLN A 9 2.54 -9.98 23.69
C GLN A 9 3.44 -10.58 22.60
N ILE A 10 4.28 -9.76 21.95
CA ILE A 10 5.22 -10.22 20.93
C ILE A 10 6.24 -11.20 21.53
N ILE A 11 6.85 -10.86 22.68
CA ILE A 11 7.77 -11.77 23.38
C ILE A 11 7.08 -13.10 23.65
N LYS A 12 5.87 -13.06 24.24
CA LYS A 12 5.12 -14.27 24.55
C LYS A 12 4.88 -15.13 23.30
N ALA A 13 4.40 -14.53 22.21
CA ALA A 13 4.14 -15.24 20.95
C ALA A 13 5.41 -15.88 20.38
N VAL A 14 6.53 -15.17 20.43
CA VAL A 14 7.84 -15.68 20.00
C VAL A 14 8.23 -16.90 20.83
N PHE A 15 8.21 -16.80 22.17
CA PHE A 15 8.56 -17.93 23.02
C PHE A 15 7.63 -19.13 22.82
N GLU A 16 6.32 -18.92 22.66
CA GLU A 16 5.36 -20.00 22.35
C GLU A 16 5.66 -20.71 21.02
N VAL A 17 6.08 -19.96 20.00
CA VAL A 17 6.48 -20.52 18.71
C VAL A 17 7.78 -21.32 18.83
N PHE A 18 8.75 -20.85 19.62
CA PHE A 18 10.05 -21.50 19.76
C PHE A 18 10.09 -22.59 20.84
N GLU A 19 9.15 -22.65 21.78
CA GLU A 19 9.08 -23.67 22.84
C GLU A 19 8.93 -25.09 22.26
N GLY A 20 8.27 -25.21 21.10
CA GLY A 20 8.09 -26.47 20.38
C GLY A 20 9.27 -26.90 19.50
N ILE A 21 10.35 -26.10 19.43
CA ILE A 21 11.42 -26.27 18.44
C ILE A 21 12.74 -26.60 19.15
N GLU A 22 13.36 -27.73 18.80
CA GLU A 22 14.66 -28.16 19.35
C GLU A 22 15.86 -27.34 18.82
N ILE A 23 15.71 -26.02 18.71
CA ILE A 23 16.76 -25.12 18.25
C ILE A 23 17.14 -24.20 19.40
N LYS A 24 18.40 -24.28 19.81
CA LYS A 24 19.02 -23.23 20.61
C LYS A 24 19.18 -21.99 19.73
N TRP A 25 18.60 -20.88 20.17
CA TRP A 25 18.69 -19.58 19.53
C TRP A 25 19.20 -18.55 20.53
N ASP A 26 19.89 -17.53 20.02
CA ASP A 26 20.40 -16.43 20.84
C ASP A 26 19.51 -15.20 20.71
N LYS A 27 19.06 -14.94 19.48
CA LYS A 27 18.32 -13.73 19.15
C LYS A 27 17.38 -13.96 17.96
N TYR A 28 16.16 -13.50 18.08
CA TYR A 28 15.17 -13.38 17.02
C TYR A 28 15.06 -11.90 16.62
N ILE A 29 15.18 -11.62 15.33
CA ILE A 29 15.00 -10.28 14.75
C ILE A 29 13.72 -10.28 13.94
N HIS A 30 12.87 -9.31 14.21
CA HIS A 30 11.61 -9.11 13.51
C HIS A 30 11.53 -7.66 13.03
N ASP A 31 11.58 -7.49 11.72
CA ASP A 31 11.46 -6.21 11.04
C ASP A 31 10.05 -6.05 10.47
N VAL A 32 9.38 -4.98 10.87
CA VAL A 32 8.04 -4.61 10.40
C VAL A 32 8.17 -3.33 9.61
N PHE A 33 7.86 -3.38 8.31
CA PHE A 33 7.82 -2.22 7.43
C PHE A 33 6.35 -1.87 7.16
N PHE A 34 5.98 -0.63 7.42
CA PHE A 34 4.62 -0.14 7.21
C PHE A 34 4.52 0.46 5.81
N MET A 35 3.68 -0.15 4.98
CA MET A 35 3.42 0.35 3.63
C MET A 35 2.37 1.45 3.71
N TYR A 36 2.67 2.56 3.08
CA TYR A 36 1.80 3.69 2.84
C TYR A 36 0.57 3.28 1.99
N PRO A 37 -0.64 3.83 2.26
CA PRO A 37 -1.00 4.79 3.32
C PRO A 37 -1.24 4.18 4.71
N GLY A 38 -0.71 2.99 5.00
CA GLY A 38 -0.88 2.28 6.28
C GLY A 38 -1.79 1.06 6.20
N ILE A 39 -2.14 0.60 5.00
CA ILE A 39 -3.09 -0.51 4.80
C ILE A 39 -2.39 -1.88 4.84
N GLY A 40 -1.06 -1.92 4.66
CA GLY A 40 -0.31 -3.17 4.65
C GLY A 40 1.02 -3.08 5.37
N LYS A 41 1.59 -4.26 5.66
CA LYS A 41 2.93 -4.41 6.23
C LYS A 41 3.73 -5.38 5.38
N ARG A 42 5.04 -5.15 5.28
CA ARG A 42 6.01 -6.20 4.97
C ARG A 42 6.67 -6.63 6.27
N ILE A 43 6.74 -7.93 6.49
CA ILE A 43 7.35 -8.52 7.67
C ILE A 43 8.52 -9.37 7.23
N ASP A 44 9.69 -9.10 7.81
CA ASP A 44 10.92 -9.86 7.59
C ASP A 44 11.41 -10.40 8.94
N SER A 45 11.67 -11.71 9.02
CA SER A 45 12.06 -12.38 10.27
C SER A 45 13.33 -13.20 10.12
N THR A 46 14.26 -13.05 11.07
CA THR A 46 15.58 -13.71 11.06
C THR A 46 15.91 -14.30 12.43
N LEU A 47 16.45 -15.53 12.47
CA LEU A 47 16.93 -16.17 13.69
C LEU A 47 18.44 -16.19 13.69
N LEU A 48 19.02 -15.85 14.83
CA LEU A 48 20.46 -15.89 15.05
C LEU A 48 20.82 -16.96 16.06
N LYS A 49 21.75 -17.81 15.65
CA LYS A 49 22.36 -18.85 16.49
C LYS A 49 23.87 -18.79 16.35
N GLU A 50 24.56 -18.66 17.48
CA GLU A 50 26.02 -18.56 17.58
C GLU A 50 26.60 -17.48 16.64
N ASN A 51 25.89 -16.35 16.51
CA ASN A 51 26.19 -15.25 15.59
C ASN A 51 26.13 -15.59 14.08
N ASN A 52 25.50 -16.70 13.70
CA ASN A 52 25.18 -17.00 12.31
C ASN A 52 23.71 -16.72 12.01
N ASP A 53 23.47 -16.02 10.90
CA ASP A 53 22.14 -15.76 10.35
C ASP A 53 21.55 -17.06 9.80
N ILE A 54 20.38 -17.45 10.32
CA ILE A 54 19.66 -18.61 9.81
C ILE A 54 18.24 -18.21 9.40
N PRO A 55 17.85 -18.44 8.12
CA PRO A 55 16.49 -18.19 7.68
C PRO A 55 15.48 -19.02 8.46
N ILE A 56 14.51 -18.35 9.08
CA ILE A 56 13.52 -18.95 9.96
C ILE A 56 12.57 -19.91 9.26
N ALA A 57 12.26 -19.64 8.00
CA ALA A 57 11.37 -20.47 7.19
C ALA A 57 11.86 -21.92 7.02
N ARG A 58 13.10 -22.25 7.43
CA ARG A 58 13.60 -23.62 7.47
C ARG A 58 13.12 -24.44 8.68
N TYR A 59 12.61 -23.79 9.72
CA TYR A 59 12.34 -24.42 11.01
C TYR A 59 10.96 -24.13 11.58
N ILE A 60 10.31 -23.05 11.14
CA ILE A 60 9.01 -22.62 11.64
C ILE A 60 8.03 -22.68 10.49
N SER A 61 6.87 -23.29 10.72
CA SER A 61 5.82 -23.30 9.72
C SER A 61 5.26 -21.88 9.52
N PRO A 62 4.75 -21.54 8.33
CA PRO A 62 4.07 -20.26 8.11
C PRO A 62 2.92 -20.00 9.10
N ILE A 63 2.23 -21.07 9.54
CA ILE A 63 1.12 -20.99 10.50
C ILE A 63 1.59 -20.50 11.88
N GLU A 64 2.76 -20.95 12.33
CA GLU A 64 3.31 -20.52 13.60
C GLU A 64 3.82 -19.08 13.55
N LEU A 65 4.37 -18.66 12.40
CA LEU A 65 4.79 -17.27 12.20
C LEU A 65 3.61 -16.30 12.27
N PHE A 66 2.42 -16.69 11.78
CA PHE A 66 1.23 -15.84 11.91
C PHE A 66 0.87 -15.50 13.36
N LYS A 67 1.20 -16.35 14.35
CA LYS A 67 0.97 -16.02 15.77
C LYS A 67 1.79 -14.80 16.21
N ILE A 68 2.99 -14.65 15.66
CA ILE A 68 3.86 -13.50 15.93
C ILE A 68 3.31 -12.26 15.20
N ASP A 69 2.88 -12.43 13.95
CA ASP A 69 2.28 -11.35 13.16
C ASP A 69 1.00 -10.80 13.82
N ASP A 70 0.12 -11.67 14.32
CA ASP A 70 -1.10 -11.32 15.05
C ASP A 70 -0.78 -10.51 16.32
N ALA A 71 0.29 -10.89 17.04
CA ALA A 71 0.72 -10.18 18.25
C ALA A 71 1.23 -8.75 17.95
N ILE A 72 1.57 -8.47 16.70
CA ILE A 72 2.08 -7.19 16.23
C ILE A 72 0.95 -6.30 15.74
N ASP A 73 -0.21 -6.83 15.37
CA ASP A 73 -1.31 -6.04 14.84
C ASP A 73 -1.66 -4.74 15.58
N PRO A 74 -1.65 -4.71 16.92
CA PRO A 74 -1.93 -3.49 17.64
C PRO A 74 -0.90 -2.36 17.45
N ILE A 75 0.28 -2.64 16.88
CA ILE A 75 1.26 -1.60 16.52
C ILE A 75 0.75 -0.71 15.38
N ASN A 76 -0.24 -1.17 14.61
CA ASN A 76 -0.83 -0.39 13.52
C ASN A 76 -1.41 0.93 14.02
N ASP A 77 -2.16 0.88 15.12
CA ASP A 77 -2.77 2.07 15.70
C ASP A 77 -1.67 3.06 16.11
N TYR A 78 -0.58 2.55 16.70
CA TYR A 78 0.59 3.37 17.05
C TYR A 78 1.28 3.98 15.82
N TYR A 79 1.41 3.21 14.73
CA TYR A 79 1.94 3.72 13.47
C TYR A 79 1.06 4.83 12.89
N LEU A 80 -0.25 4.64 12.84
CA LEU A 80 -1.22 5.61 12.32
C LEU A 80 -1.22 6.90 13.16
N GLU A 81 -1.20 6.78 14.49
CA GLU A 81 -1.11 7.93 15.40
C GLU A 81 0.22 8.70 15.25
N SER A 82 1.32 8.00 14.92
CA SER A 82 2.64 8.61 14.80
C SER A 82 2.83 9.49 13.55
N GLN A 83 2.00 9.30 12.51
CA GLN A 83 2.15 9.97 11.21
C GLN A 83 2.03 11.50 11.30
N GLY A 84 1.32 12.02 12.31
CA GLY A 84 1.06 13.45 12.47
C GLY A 84 2.25 14.28 12.95
N SER A 85 3.40 13.68 13.25
CA SER A 85 4.58 14.41 13.75
C SER A 85 5.90 13.83 13.25
N ASP A 86 6.73 14.69 12.65
CA ASP A 86 8.07 14.34 12.17
C ASP A 86 8.99 13.77 13.27
N SER A 87 8.77 14.15 14.53
CA SER A 87 9.60 13.68 15.64
C SER A 87 9.23 12.29 16.16
N THR A 88 8.04 11.79 15.80
CA THR A 88 7.53 10.50 16.28
C THR A 88 7.25 9.51 15.16
N ARG A 89 7.13 9.98 13.91
CA ARG A 89 6.84 9.11 12.77
C ARG A 89 7.93 8.07 12.59
N PHE A 90 7.49 6.90 12.15
CA PHE A 90 8.33 5.80 11.72
C PHE A 90 7.60 5.07 10.60
N ASN A 91 8.34 4.33 9.79
CA ASN A 91 7.79 3.40 8.79
C ASN A 91 8.47 2.03 8.87
N ARG A 92 9.37 1.85 9.84
CA ARG A 92 9.98 0.57 10.17
C ARG A 92 10.17 0.43 11.67
N ILE A 93 9.89 -0.76 12.18
CA ILE A 93 10.25 -1.17 13.54
C ILE A 93 11.11 -2.42 13.46
N THR A 94 12.19 -2.46 14.24
CA THR A 94 12.97 -3.68 14.47
C THR A 94 12.83 -4.10 15.93
N TYR A 95 12.27 -5.28 16.15
CA TYR A 95 12.32 -5.97 17.44
C TYR A 95 13.51 -6.94 17.45
N ARG A 96 14.31 -6.89 18.50
CA ARG A 96 15.32 -7.91 18.82
C ARG A 96 14.92 -8.58 20.12
N ILE A 97 14.54 -9.84 20.03
CA ILE A 97 14.12 -10.64 21.17
C ILE A 97 15.24 -11.61 21.46
N PHE A 98 15.70 -11.68 22.70
CA PHE A 98 16.79 -12.54 23.13
C PHE A 98 16.23 -13.77 23.84
N SER A 99 16.97 -14.88 23.81
CA SER A 99 16.54 -16.13 24.45
C SER A 99 16.46 -16.07 25.98
N ASP A 100 17.02 -15.02 26.59
CA ASP A 100 16.88 -14.68 28.00
C ASP A 100 15.59 -13.88 28.32
N GLY A 101 14.77 -13.58 27.31
CA GLY A 101 13.52 -12.83 27.45
C GLY A 101 13.67 -11.32 27.35
N ARG A 102 14.89 -10.77 27.18
CA ARG A 102 15.07 -9.34 26.92
C ARG A 102 14.56 -8.98 25.53
N ILE A 103 14.09 -7.74 25.38
CA ILE A 103 13.71 -7.15 24.09
C ILE A 103 14.43 -5.81 23.89
N GLU A 104 14.80 -5.53 22.65
CA GLU A 104 15.19 -4.20 22.19
C GLU A 104 14.33 -3.82 20.98
N SER A 105 13.71 -2.64 21.05
CA SER A 105 12.89 -2.08 19.97
C SER A 105 13.57 -0.85 19.41
N LYS A 106 13.62 -0.74 18.07
CA LYS A 106 14.10 0.47 17.39
C LYS A 106 13.12 0.89 16.30
N TYR A 107 12.80 2.17 16.29
CA TYR A 107 11.88 2.80 15.33
C TYR A 107 12.72 3.61 14.34
N PHE A 108 12.42 3.46 13.05
CA PHE A 108 13.16 4.10 11.98
C PHE A 108 12.22 4.83 11.04
N TRP A 109 12.71 5.96 10.54
CA TRP A 109 12.17 6.61 9.35
C TRP A 109 13.10 6.32 8.18
N ASP A 110 12.72 5.34 7.36
CA ASP A 110 13.40 4.96 6.14
C ASP A 110 12.83 5.76 4.96
N THR A 111 13.50 6.85 4.61
CA THR A 111 13.00 7.76 3.55
C THR A 111 13.05 7.11 2.17
N GLU A 112 14.01 6.23 1.91
CA GLU A 112 14.11 5.57 0.60
C GLU A 112 12.97 4.59 0.42
N PHE A 113 12.72 3.73 1.41
CA PHE A 113 11.59 2.82 1.43
C PHE A 113 10.25 3.57 1.30
N TYR A 114 10.07 4.67 2.03
CA TYR A 114 8.85 5.49 1.95
C TYR A 114 8.59 6.00 0.53
N ILE A 115 9.62 6.53 -0.14
CA ILE A 115 9.47 7.09 -1.48
C ILE A 115 9.23 5.98 -2.52
N GLU A 116 9.90 4.83 -2.41
CA GLU A 116 9.65 3.70 -3.29
C GLU A 116 8.21 3.19 -3.19
N ASP A 117 7.68 3.12 -1.98
CA ASP A 117 6.33 2.67 -1.71
C ASP A 117 5.27 3.67 -2.20
N LEU A 118 5.51 4.98 -2.03
CA LEU A 118 4.70 6.02 -2.66
C LEU A 118 4.70 5.92 -4.18
N LEU A 119 5.86 5.70 -4.81
CA LEU A 119 5.97 5.52 -6.26
C LEU A 119 5.21 4.28 -6.74
N SER A 120 5.29 3.17 -5.98
CA SER A 120 4.53 1.95 -6.26
C SER A 120 3.02 2.21 -6.18
N THR A 121 2.57 2.86 -5.12
CA THR A 121 1.17 3.25 -4.91
C THR A 121 0.67 4.16 -6.02
N ALA A 122 1.47 5.16 -6.40
CA ALA A 122 1.18 6.08 -7.50
C ALA A 122 0.96 5.35 -8.84
N ARG A 123 1.81 4.36 -9.16
CA ARG A 123 1.66 3.54 -10.38
C ARG A 123 0.40 2.68 -10.34
N ASN A 124 0.10 2.09 -9.18
CA ASN A 124 -1.06 1.22 -9.02
C ASN A 124 -2.40 1.98 -9.00
N THR A 125 -2.38 3.29 -8.69
CA THR A 125 -3.59 4.12 -8.64
C THR A 125 -4.32 4.15 -9.98
N ALA A 126 -3.59 4.18 -11.11
CA ALA A 126 -4.20 4.17 -12.44
C ALA A 126 -4.96 2.86 -12.73
N GLN A 127 -4.38 1.70 -12.37
CA GLN A 127 -5.05 0.40 -12.49
C GLN A 127 -6.29 0.33 -11.61
N TRP A 128 -6.17 0.73 -10.34
CA TRP A 128 -7.30 0.75 -9.42
C TRP A 128 -8.43 1.67 -9.92
N LEU A 129 -8.09 2.85 -10.45
CA LEU A 129 -9.06 3.76 -11.06
C LEU A 129 -9.75 3.13 -12.26
N ASN A 130 -9.01 2.45 -13.13
CA ASN A 130 -9.59 1.73 -14.26
C ASN A 130 -10.60 0.68 -13.81
N ASP A 131 -10.22 -0.19 -12.88
CA ASP A 131 -11.09 -1.27 -12.41
C ASP A 131 -12.37 -0.66 -11.81
N ARG A 132 -12.22 0.44 -11.07
CA ARG A 132 -13.35 1.16 -10.51
C ARG A 132 -14.25 1.78 -11.57
N MET A 133 -13.68 2.41 -12.60
CA MET A 133 -14.44 3.02 -13.68
C MET A 133 -15.18 1.97 -14.52
N LEU A 134 -14.53 0.85 -14.83
CA LEU A 134 -15.15 -0.27 -15.52
C LEU A 134 -16.32 -0.82 -14.72
N MET A 135 -16.14 -1.03 -13.40
CA MET A 135 -17.22 -1.47 -12.52
C MET A 135 -18.41 -0.50 -12.55
N LEU A 136 -18.17 0.81 -12.39
CA LEU A 136 -19.22 1.84 -12.45
C LEU A 136 -19.94 1.87 -13.81
N MET A 137 -19.20 1.72 -14.90
CA MET A 137 -19.78 1.62 -16.25
C MET A 137 -20.69 0.40 -16.41
N PHE A 138 -20.28 -0.76 -15.87
CA PHE A 138 -21.04 -2.01 -15.95
C PHE A 138 -22.24 -2.04 -15.01
N GLU A 139 -22.16 -1.39 -13.86
CA GLU A 139 -23.30 -1.21 -12.95
C GLU A 139 -24.33 -0.25 -13.54
N GLY A 140 -23.87 0.79 -14.23
CA GLY A 140 -24.70 1.79 -14.88
C GLY A 140 -25.05 1.47 -16.35
N GLN A 141 -24.55 2.33 -17.24
CA GLN A 141 -25.04 2.50 -18.60
C GLN A 141 -24.69 1.35 -19.56
N PHE A 142 -23.62 0.60 -19.30
CA PHE A 142 -23.04 -0.34 -20.26
C PHE A 142 -23.22 -1.82 -19.93
N ARG A 143 -23.99 -2.16 -18.88
CA ARG A 143 -24.29 -3.55 -18.50
C ARG A 143 -24.72 -4.46 -19.66
N LYS A 144 -25.48 -3.91 -20.61
CA LYS A 144 -26.07 -4.64 -21.75
C LYS A 144 -25.60 -4.12 -23.12
N LYS A 145 -24.65 -3.17 -23.16
CA LYS A 145 -24.19 -2.53 -24.40
C LYS A 145 -22.80 -3.04 -24.77
N ARG A 146 -22.60 -3.35 -26.06
CA ARG A 146 -21.27 -3.66 -26.59
C ARG A 146 -20.46 -2.36 -26.74
N TRP A 147 -19.34 -2.30 -26.06
CA TRP A 147 -18.28 -1.30 -26.21
C TRP A 147 -16.97 -2.03 -26.53
N ASP A 148 -16.02 -1.36 -27.18
CA ASP A 148 -14.69 -1.92 -27.50
C ASP A 148 -13.57 -1.15 -26.79
N SER A 149 -13.78 0.13 -26.47
CA SER A 149 -12.83 0.90 -25.65
C SER A 149 -13.52 2.00 -24.84
N ALA A 150 -12.87 2.45 -23.77
CA ALA A 150 -13.26 3.62 -23.00
C ALA A 150 -12.07 4.55 -22.77
N ILE A 151 -12.34 5.85 -22.70
CA ILE A 151 -11.40 6.89 -22.30
C ILE A 151 -12.01 7.62 -21.12
N PHE A 152 -11.30 7.65 -20.00
CA PHE A 152 -11.66 8.39 -18.80
C PHE A 152 -10.69 9.54 -18.62
N GLU A 153 -11.20 10.76 -18.60
CA GLU A 153 -10.44 11.97 -18.33
C GLU A 153 -10.84 12.51 -16.96
N PHE A 154 -9.84 12.68 -16.09
CA PHE A 154 -10.00 13.30 -14.78
C PHE A 154 -9.19 14.58 -14.75
N THR A 155 -9.80 15.68 -14.35
CA THR A 155 -9.12 16.97 -14.18
C THR A 155 -9.25 17.43 -12.75
N VAL A 156 -8.13 17.74 -12.10
CA VAL A 156 -8.10 18.25 -10.72
C VAL A 156 -7.93 19.76 -10.75
N ALA A 157 -8.86 20.47 -10.11
CA ALA A 157 -8.78 21.91 -9.92
C ALA A 157 -9.40 22.31 -8.58
N ASN A 158 -8.69 23.12 -7.79
CA ASN A 158 -9.15 23.60 -6.48
C ASN A 158 -9.64 22.48 -5.54
N GLY A 159 -8.93 21.34 -5.50
CA GLY A 159 -9.31 20.18 -4.69
C GLY A 159 -10.56 19.44 -5.16
N GLN A 160 -11.04 19.71 -6.39
CA GLN A 160 -12.20 19.05 -6.98
C GLN A 160 -11.82 18.29 -8.24
N VAL A 161 -12.51 17.18 -8.48
CA VAL A 161 -12.34 16.34 -9.66
C VAL A 161 -13.47 16.59 -10.64
N ASN A 162 -13.11 17.04 -11.84
CA ASN A 162 -14.00 17.02 -12.99
C ASN A 162 -13.78 15.73 -13.79
N PHE A 163 -14.86 15.05 -14.12
CA PHE A 163 -14.82 13.77 -14.84
C PHE A 163 -15.47 13.90 -16.21
N LYS A 164 -14.84 13.30 -17.21
CA LYS A 164 -15.40 13.10 -18.54
C LYS A 164 -15.05 11.71 -19.03
N GLY A 165 -16.04 10.88 -19.25
CA GLY A 165 -15.88 9.55 -19.83
C GLY A 165 -16.45 9.46 -21.24
N THR A 166 -15.78 8.74 -22.12
CA THR A 166 -16.34 8.36 -23.43
C THR A 166 -16.06 6.89 -23.74
N ALA A 167 -17.01 6.21 -24.38
CA ALA A 167 -16.88 4.84 -24.85
C ALA A 167 -16.98 4.79 -26.37
N SER A 168 -16.26 3.87 -26.99
CA SER A 168 -16.33 3.62 -28.43
C SER A 168 -16.60 2.15 -28.70
N ASN A 169 -17.23 1.85 -29.84
CA ASN A 169 -17.30 0.53 -30.43
C ASN A 169 -17.10 0.61 -31.95
N LYS A 170 -17.15 -0.54 -32.64
CA LYS A 170 -16.95 -0.63 -34.10
C LYS A 170 -17.84 0.30 -34.92
N ARG A 171 -19.01 0.70 -34.38
CA ARG A 171 -20.02 1.49 -35.10
C ARG A 171 -20.13 2.93 -34.63
N TYR A 172 -19.89 3.20 -33.35
CA TYR A 172 -20.08 4.51 -32.74
C TYR A 172 -18.83 4.87 -31.92
N LYS A 173 -18.32 6.08 -32.13
CA LYS A 173 -17.18 6.61 -31.39
C LYS A 173 -17.65 7.66 -30.39
N ASN A 174 -16.92 7.77 -29.28
CA ASN A 174 -17.06 8.83 -28.28
C ASN A 174 -18.49 8.97 -27.69
N ILE A 175 -19.16 7.84 -27.43
CA ILE A 175 -20.43 7.80 -26.70
C ILE A 175 -20.17 8.34 -25.29
N PRO A 176 -20.83 9.42 -24.85
CA PRO A 176 -20.64 9.93 -23.50
C PRO A 176 -21.01 8.89 -22.44
N ILE A 177 -20.15 8.78 -21.44
CA ILE A 177 -20.37 7.99 -20.24
C ILE A 177 -20.91 8.94 -19.17
N ASP A 178 -22.18 8.78 -18.82
CA ASP A 178 -22.85 9.59 -17.80
C ASP A 178 -22.83 8.85 -16.46
N LEU A 179 -21.89 9.23 -15.59
CA LEU A 179 -21.66 8.61 -14.28
C LEU A 179 -21.37 9.70 -13.25
N VAL A 180 -21.90 9.49 -12.04
CA VAL A 180 -21.51 10.25 -10.85
C VAL A 180 -20.40 9.48 -10.15
N LEU A 181 -19.23 10.09 -10.00
CA LEU A 181 -18.13 9.46 -9.27
C LEU A 181 -18.44 9.39 -7.77
N PRO A 182 -18.25 8.24 -7.11
CA PRO A 182 -18.33 8.15 -5.66
C PRO A 182 -17.29 9.06 -4.99
N THR A 183 -17.62 9.62 -3.82
CA THR A 183 -16.76 10.54 -3.07
C THR A 183 -15.34 10.00 -2.85
N HIS A 184 -15.21 8.74 -2.42
CA HIS A 184 -13.89 8.11 -2.18
C HIS A 184 -13.03 8.01 -3.45
N VAL A 185 -13.64 7.93 -4.64
CA VAL A 185 -12.90 7.93 -5.91
C VAL A 185 -12.34 9.32 -6.16
N CYS A 186 -13.16 10.36 -5.98
CA CYS A 186 -12.71 11.74 -6.09
C CYS A 186 -11.59 12.05 -5.09
N GLU A 187 -11.78 11.67 -3.82
CA GLU A 187 -10.77 11.84 -2.76
C GLU A 187 -9.45 11.16 -3.11
N SER A 188 -9.49 9.93 -3.63
CA SER A 188 -8.29 9.20 -4.04
C SER A 188 -7.55 9.87 -5.20
N ILE A 189 -8.26 10.46 -6.17
CA ILE A 189 -7.67 11.19 -7.29
C ILE A 189 -7.02 12.49 -6.80
N VAL A 190 -7.71 13.25 -5.94
CA VAL A 190 -7.18 14.50 -5.36
C VAL A 190 -5.94 14.19 -4.53
N TYR A 191 -6.02 13.19 -3.65
CA TYR A 191 -4.92 12.75 -2.83
C TYR A 191 -3.70 12.32 -3.68
N HIS A 192 -3.93 11.51 -4.72
CA HIS A 192 -2.86 11.11 -5.64
C HIS A 192 -2.22 12.32 -6.34
N HIS A 193 -3.02 13.29 -6.79
CA HIS A 193 -2.53 14.54 -7.36
C HIS A 193 -1.68 15.33 -6.37
N GLU A 194 -2.13 15.50 -5.12
CA GLU A 194 -1.42 16.22 -4.07
C GLU A 194 -0.03 15.60 -3.81
N VAL A 195 0.04 14.28 -3.61
CA VAL A 195 1.32 13.59 -3.39
C VAL A 195 2.27 13.67 -4.59
N THR A 196 1.73 13.56 -5.81
CA THR A 196 2.55 13.50 -7.02
C THR A 196 3.03 14.87 -7.53
N ASN A 197 2.20 15.91 -7.41
CA ASN A 197 2.52 17.24 -7.93
C ASN A 197 3.13 18.17 -6.88
N GLU A 198 2.67 18.08 -5.63
CA GLU A 198 2.95 19.06 -4.58
C GLU A 198 3.73 18.46 -3.41
N GLY A 199 3.52 17.18 -3.13
CA GLY A 199 4.08 16.44 -2.01
C GLY A 199 5.41 15.74 -2.32
N GLU A 200 5.57 14.56 -1.72
CA GLU A 200 6.85 13.87 -1.56
C GLU A 200 7.40 13.28 -2.86
N LEU A 201 6.55 13.09 -3.87
CA LEU A 201 6.95 12.64 -5.19
C LEU A 201 7.20 13.80 -6.17
N LYS A 202 7.09 15.05 -5.71
CA LYS A 202 7.40 16.21 -6.54
C LYS A 202 8.83 16.14 -7.08
N GLY A 203 8.95 16.21 -8.41
CA GLY A 203 10.23 16.08 -9.12
C GLY A 203 10.70 14.64 -9.36
N ARG A 204 10.02 13.64 -8.80
CA ARG A 204 10.20 12.20 -9.10
C ARG A 204 9.07 11.63 -9.95
N TRP A 205 7.90 12.27 -9.93
CA TRP A 205 6.75 11.98 -10.78
C TRP A 205 6.55 13.07 -11.83
N LYS A 206 5.99 12.70 -12.99
CA LYS A 206 5.60 13.67 -14.00
C LYS A 206 4.35 14.41 -13.52
N PRO A 207 4.40 15.73 -13.25
CA PRO A 207 3.25 16.45 -12.73
C PRO A 207 2.09 16.45 -13.73
N TRP A 208 0.87 16.43 -13.22
CA TRP A 208 -0.34 16.37 -14.04
C TRP A 208 -1.53 16.99 -13.32
N ASN A 209 -2.32 17.82 -14.01
CA ASN A 209 -3.67 18.18 -13.55
C ASN A 209 -4.74 17.38 -14.29
N LYS A 210 -4.35 16.64 -15.34
CA LYS A 210 -5.23 15.79 -16.12
C LYS A 210 -4.67 14.37 -16.28
N LEU A 211 -5.47 13.39 -15.88
CA LEU A 211 -5.19 11.96 -16.04
C LEU A 211 -6.12 11.37 -17.10
N VAL A 212 -5.54 10.78 -18.15
CA VAL A 212 -6.29 10.10 -19.21
C VAL A 212 -6.00 8.61 -19.14
N ILE A 213 -7.05 7.81 -18.91
CA ILE A 213 -6.97 6.36 -18.87
C ILE A 213 -7.71 5.80 -20.08
N ARG A 214 -7.00 5.03 -20.91
CA ARG A 214 -7.53 4.34 -22.09
C ARG A 214 -7.65 2.86 -21.75
N SER A 215 -8.84 2.29 -21.90
CA SER A 215 -9.07 0.89 -21.57
C SER A 215 -9.62 0.17 -22.80
N PRO A 216 -8.80 -0.64 -23.49
CA PRO A 216 -9.23 -1.41 -24.66
C PRO A 216 -9.91 -2.75 -24.31
N HIS A 217 -10.02 -3.11 -23.02
CA HIS A 217 -10.87 -4.14 -22.39
C HIS A 217 -10.13 -4.76 -21.17
N ASN A 218 -10.56 -4.42 -19.94
CA ASN A 218 -10.14 -4.97 -18.63
C ASN A 218 -8.63 -5.03 -18.29
N ASP A 219 -7.74 -4.71 -19.21
CA ASP A 219 -6.29 -4.68 -19.02
C ASP A 219 -5.75 -3.31 -19.38
N ILE A 220 -4.71 -2.88 -18.67
CA ILE A 220 -4.03 -1.59 -18.86
C ILE A 220 -2.53 -1.82 -18.93
N ASP A 221 -1.97 -1.42 -20.06
CA ASP A 221 -0.54 -1.21 -20.19
C ASP A 221 -0.22 0.23 -19.76
N LEU A 222 0.32 0.40 -18.54
CA LEU A 222 0.58 1.72 -17.95
C LEU A 222 1.40 2.65 -18.85
N ASP A 223 2.25 2.12 -19.73
CA ASP A 223 3.10 2.92 -20.63
C ASP A 223 2.36 3.39 -21.90
N LYS A 224 1.27 2.72 -22.28
CA LYS A 224 0.52 2.99 -23.53
C LYS A 224 -0.87 3.55 -23.30
N ASP A 225 -1.47 3.16 -22.20
CA ASP A 225 -2.89 3.36 -21.92
C ASP A 225 -3.14 4.52 -20.96
N VAL A 226 -2.10 5.00 -20.26
CA VAL A 226 -2.22 6.11 -19.29
C VAL A 226 -1.41 7.32 -19.76
N ASP A 227 -2.05 8.50 -19.82
CA ASP A 227 -1.35 9.77 -19.98
C ASP A 227 -1.54 10.69 -18.78
N TYR A 228 -0.41 11.23 -18.33
CA TYR A 228 -0.31 12.30 -17.36
C TYR A 228 -0.06 13.61 -18.11
N LEU A 229 -1.06 14.49 -18.13
CA LEU A 229 -1.06 15.75 -18.88
C LEU A 229 -1.10 16.94 -17.89
N LEU A 230 -0.33 17.98 -18.22
CA LEU A 230 -0.33 19.25 -17.51
C LEU A 230 -0.85 20.31 -18.50
N GLU A 231 -2.08 20.77 -18.28
CA GLU A 231 -2.78 21.80 -19.09
C GLU A 231 -2.72 23.18 -18.43
#